data_AF-A0A6J1NM86-F1
#
_entry.id   AF-A0A6J1NM86-F1
#
_cell.length_a   1.000
_cell.length_b   1.000
_cell.length_c   1.000
_cell.angle_alpha   90.00
_cell.angle_beta   90.00
_cell.angle_gamma   90.00
#
_symmetry.space_group_name_H-M   'P 1'
#
loop_
_entity.id
_entity.type
_entity.pdbx_description
1 polymer ?
#
loop_
_entity_poly.entity_id
_entity_poly.type
_entity_poly.pdbx_seq_one_letter_code
_entity_poly.pdbx_strand_id
1 'polypeptide(L)'
;MAQQIPKPFQDQLQISLSRLPTVVGSLLDEGYSENIVTDLIHIGRGQFSTDEMVSELEKRNRLKLLLPWLETRVKEGCTEPATHNALAKIYIDTNNNPEKFLRENKWYYSRLIGHYCEKRDPHLACVAYERGQCDRELIAVCNDNSLFKTQARYLVRRRDQDLWLEVLAESNPFKRQLIDQVVKTAIVETCDPEDISVTVKAFMSADLPNELIELLEKIMLENPAFSDHKNLKNLLILTAIKADRGRVLGYIERLDNYDGPDIAKIAISNDLYEEAFAIYKKFDDNTSAIKVRLSF
;
A
#
# COMPACT_ATOMS: atom_id res chain seq x y z
N MET A 1 43.62 29.48 12.08
CA MET A 1 44.58 28.71 11.26
C MET A 1 43.77 27.93 10.24
N ALA A 2 43.72 28.41 8.99
CA ALA A 2 43.08 27.69 7.91
C ALA A 2 43.90 26.43 7.65
N GLN A 3 43.33 25.26 7.93
CA GLN A 3 43.90 24.00 7.48
C GLN A 3 43.90 24.03 5.95
N GLN A 4 45.05 24.36 5.38
CA GLN A 4 45.26 24.35 3.94
C GLN A 4 45.02 22.92 3.45
N ILE A 5 44.20 22.79 2.41
CA ILE A 5 44.05 21.54 1.66
C ILE A 5 45.46 21.04 1.33
N PRO A 6 45.82 19.79 1.67
CA PRO A 6 47.18 19.31 1.46
C PRO A 6 47.55 19.38 -0.02
N LYS A 7 48.78 19.85 -0.31
CA LYS A 7 49.34 19.95 -1.67
C LYS A 7 49.05 18.75 -2.60
N PRO A 8 49.15 17.47 -2.16
CA PRO A 8 48.83 16.34 -3.05
C PRO A 8 47.37 16.33 -3.54
N PHE A 9 46.43 16.88 -2.77
CA PHE A 9 45.02 16.99 -3.16
C PHE A 9 44.73 18.23 -4.00
N GLN A 10 45.50 19.32 -3.82
CA GLN A 10 45.44 20.48 -4.70
C GLN A 10 45.85 20.13 -6.14
N ASP A 11 46.90 19.30 -6.29
CA ASP A 11 47.33 18.79 -7.59
C ASP A 11 46.28 17.85 -8.20
N GLN A 12 45.63 16.98 -7.40
CA GLN A 12 44.54 16.11 -7.88
C GLN A 12 43.27 16.88 -8.29
N LEU A 13 42.91 17.95 -7.56
CA LEU A 13 41.81 18.86 -7.91
C LEU A 13 42.10 19.67 -9.17
N GLN A 14 43.36 20.03 -9.42
CA GLN A 14 43.81 20.66 -10.67
C GLN A 14 43.74 19.72 -11.88
N ILE A 15 43.95 18.42 -11.67
CA ILE A 15 44.04 17.44 -12.76
C ILE A 15 42.66 16.97 -13.23
N SER A 16 41.65 16.90 -12.36
CA SER A 16 40.26 16.67 -12.76
C SER A 16 39.26 16.79 -11.61
N LEU A 17 38.33 17.76 -11.66
CA LEU A 17 37.18 17.85 -10.75
C LEU A 17 36.24 16.64 -10.81
N SER A 18 36.36 15.78 -11.83
CA SER A 18 35.62 14.51 -11.91
C SER A 18 36.04 13.48 -10.85
N ARG A 19 37.24 13.60 -10.25
CA ARG A 19 37.71 12.70 -9.17
C ARG A 19 37.42 13.22 -7.76
N LEU A 20 36.65 14.31 -7.66
CA LEU A 20 36.30 14.92 -6.38
C LEU A 20 35.65 13.93 -5.39
N PRO A 21 34.79 12.96 -5.80
CA PRO A 21 34.26 11.95 -4.88
C PRO A 21 35.33 11.11 -4.18
N THR A 22 36.32 10.64 -4.93
CA THR A 22 37.43 9.83 -4.37
C THR A 22 38.32 10.67 -3.47
N VAL A 23 38.61 11.92 -3.85
CA VAL A 23 39.41 12.86 -3.05
C VAL A 23 38.73 13.17 -1.73
N VAL A 24 37.43 13.46 -1.75
CA VAL A 24 36.65 13.69 -0.53
C VAL A 24 36.62 12.45 0.34
N GLY A 25 36.51 11.26 -0.26
CA GLY A 25 36.61 10.00 0.46
C GLY A 25 37.92 9.86 1.23
N SER A 26 39.06 10.05 0.55
CA SER A 26 40.39 9.98 1.18
C SER A 26 40.59 11.03 2.27
N LEU A 27 40.11 12.26 2.06
CA LEU A 27 40.19 13.33 3.07
C LEU A 27 39.40 12.99 4.33
N LEU A 28 38.27 12.29 4.20
CA LEU A 28 37.50 11.82 5.36
C LEU A 28 38.19 10.66 6.08
N ASP A 29 38.86 9.76 5.35
CA ASP A 29 39.63 8.66 5.94
C ASP A 29 40.86 9.18 6.72
N GLU A 30 41.49 10.26 6.24
CA GLU A 30 42.59 10.93 6.93
C GLU A 30 42.14 11.84 8.09
N GLY A 31 40.83 11.96 8.34
CA GLY A 31 40.28 12.68 9.49
C GLY A 31 40.31 14.21 9.37
N TYR A 32 40.29 14.75 8.15
CA TYR A 32 40.21 16.21 7.93
C TYR A 32 38.87 16.78 8.41
N SER A 33 38.87 18.09 8.68
CA SER A 33 37.68 18.77 9.21
C SER A 33 36.53 18.76 8.20
N GLU A 34 35.32 18.47 8.71
CA GLU A 34 34.09 18.39 7.91
C GLU A 34 33.81 19.69 7.13
N ASN A 35 34.25 20.84 7.66
CA ASN A 35 34.14 22.15 7.00
C ASN A 35 34.91 22.23 5.67
N ILE A 36 36.11 21.65 5.59
CA ILE A 36 36.91 21.64 4.36
C ILE A 36 36.20 20.78 3.31
N VAL A 37 35.63 19.67 3.74
CA VAL A 37 34.88 18.76 2.86
C VAL A 37 33.63 19.46 2.32
N THR A 38 32.85 20.15 3.16
CA THR A 38 31.67 20.90 2.71
C THR A 38 32.02 22.04 1.76
N ASP A 39 33.13 22.75 2.01
CA ASP A 39 33.61 23.83 1.14
C ASP A 39 34.04 23.28 -0.23
N LEU A 40 34.76 22.17 -0.27
CA LEU A 40 35.15 21.50 -1.51
C LEU A 40 33.95 21.05 -2.34
N ILE A 41 32.92 20.50 -1.69
CA ILE A 41 31.67 20.10 -2.34
C ILE A 41 30.95 21.32 -2.94
N HIS A 42 30.93 22.45 -2.22
CA HIS A 42 30.35 23.70 -2.73
C HIS A 42 31.15 24.28 -3.90
N ILE A 43 32.48 24.19 -3.87
CA ILE A 43 33.35 24.66 -4.96
C ILE A 43 33.17 23.79 -6.21
N GLY A 44 33.00 22.49 -6.05
CA GLY A 44 32.85 21.54 -7.16
C GLY A 44 31.57 21.70 -7.99
N ARG A 45 30.54 22.41 -7.50
CA ARG A 45 29.29 22.79 -8.20
C ARG A 45 28.77 21.79 -9.26
N GLY A 46 28.69 20.50 -8.94
CA GLY A 46 28.12 19.49 -9.85
C GLY A 46 28.99 19.12 -11.05
N GLN A 47 30.31 19.37 -11.00
CA GLN A 47 31.29 18.84 -11.97
C GLN A 47 31.70 17.38 -11.69
N PHE A 48 31.02 16.72 -10.76
CA PHE A 48 31.25 15.34 -10.36
C PHE A 48 29.94 14.57 -10.36
N SER A 49 30.01 13.25 -10.46
CA SER A 49 28.84 12.38 -10.41
C SER A 49 28.23 12.38 -9.00
N THR A 50 26.95 12.74 -8.90
CA THR A 50 26.20 12.71 -7.63
C THR A 50 26.19 11.30 -7.04
N ASP A 51 26.00 10.27 -7.88
CA ASP A 51 25.97 8.86 -7.43
C ASP A 51 27.31 8.42 -6.84
N GLU A 52 28.43 8.81 -7.44
CA GLU A 52 29.77 8.48 -6.92
C GLU A 52 30.04 9.18 -5.59
N MET A 53 29.66 10.46 -5.47
CA MET A 53 29.80 11.23 -4.24
C MET A 53 28.97 10.62 -3.10
N VAL A 54 27.73 10.24 -3.39
CA VAL A 54 26.84 9.60 -2.43
C VAL A 54 27.41 8.25 -2.01
N SER A 55 27.91 7.43 -2.94
CA SER A 55 28.51 6.13 -2.62
C SER A 55 29.73 6.24 -1.70
N GLU A 56 30.63 7.17 -1.98
CA GLU A 56 31.85 7.37 -1.16
C GLU A 56 31.52 7.87 0.25
N LEU A 57 30.49 8.69 0.41
CA LEU A 57 30.05 9.17 1.72
C LEU A 57 29.15 8.18 2.47
N GLU A 58 28.39 7.35 1.75
CA GLU A 58 27.58 6.27 2.30
C GLU A 58 28.44 5.19 2.95
N LYS A 59 29.52 4.75 2.28
CA LYS A 59 30.48 3.79 2.85
C LYS A 59 31.07 4.24 4.20
N ARG A 60 31.17 5.55 4.39
CA ARG A 60 31.76 6.18 5.58
C ARG A 60 30.72 6.64 6.60
N ASN A 61 29.43 6.41 6.36
CA ASN A 61 28.31 6.90 7.18
C ASN A 61 28.30 8.44 7.37
N ARG A 62 28.81 9.20 6.40
CA ARG A 62 28.93 10.68 6.44
C ARG A 62 28.00 11.40 5.45
N LEU A 63 26.92 10.75 5.01
CA LEU A 63 25.96 11.32 4.04
C LEU A 63 25.38 12.68 4.47
N LYS A 64 25.26 12.94 5.78
CA LYS A 64 24.74 14.20 6.33
C LYS A 64 25.52 15.44 5.86
N LEU A 65 26.80 15.28 5.51
CA LEU A 65 27.63 16.38 4.99
C LEU A 65 27.15 16.90 3.63
N LEU A 66 26.44 16.07 2.85
CA LEU A 66 25.86 16.49 1.57
C LEU A 66 24.58 17.29 1.74
N LEU A 67 23.96 17.30 2.91
CA LEU A 67 22.61 17.84 3.08
C LEU A 67 22.47 19.28 2.58
N PRO A 68 23.33 20.25 2.98
CA PRO A 68 23.18 21.64 2.53
C PRO A 68 23.34 21.78 1.01
N TRP A 69 24.24 20.99 0.41
CA TRP A 69 24.48 20.99 -1.02
C TRP A 69 23.31 20.39 -1.81
N LEU A 70 22.78 19.25 -1.37
CA LEU A 70 21.64 18.58 -2.01
C LEU A 70 20.36 19.42 -1.91
N GLU A 71 20.10 20.06 -0.76
CA GLU A 71 18.96 20.96 -0.60
C GLU A 71 19.04 22.18 -1.53
N THR A 72 20.25 22.69 -1.75
CA THR A 72 20.49 23.80 -2.69
C THR A 72 20.21 23.35 -4.13
N ARG A 73 20.69 22.16 -4.52
CA ARG A 73 20.41 21.54 -5.84
C ARG A 73 18.91 21.35 -6.08
N VAL A 74 18.16 20.92 -5.07
CA VAL A 74 16.70 20.76 -5.19
C VAL A 74 15.98 22.11 -5.28
N LYS A 75 16.42 23.14 -4.53
CA LYS A 75 15.89 24.51 -4.65
C LYS A 75 16.16 25.13 -6.01
N GLU A 76 17.28 24.77 -6.64
CA GLU A 76 17.62 25.15 -8.02
C GLU A 76 16.78 24.41 -9.07
N GLY A 77 15.89 23.49 -8.66
CA GLY A 77 14.99 22.75 -9.55
C GLY A 77 15.61 21.50 -10.16
N CYS A 78 16.70 20.97 -9.58
CA CYS A 78 17.28 19.70 -10.03
C CYS A 78 16.27 18.56 -9.84
N THR A 79 16.07 17.76 -10.89
CA THR A 79 15.17 16.59 -10.92
C THR A 79 15.92 15.26 -10.92
N GLU A 80 17.23 15.30 -10.68
CA GLU A 80 18.11 14.15 -10.76
C GLU A 80 17.76 13.11 -9.67
N PRO A 81 17.44 11.86 -10.04
CA PRO A 81 17.05 10.84 -9.07
C PRO A 81 18.11 10.59 -7.99
N ALA A 82 19.40 10.61 -8.36
CA ALA A 82 20.52 10.43 -7.42
C ALA A 82 20.49 11.44 -6.27
N THR A 83 20.27 12.72 -6.59
CA THR A 83 20.16 13.83 -5.62
C THR A 83 19.00 13.58 -4.65
N HIS A 84 17.83 13.19 -5.18
CA HIS A 84 16.65 12.95 -4.36
C HIS A 84 16.72 11.66 -3.54
N ASN A 85 17.39 10.62 -4.06
CA ASN A 85 17.65 9.39 -3.33
C ASN A 85 18.56 9.64 -2.13
N ALA A 86 19.63 10.40 -2.32
CA ALA A 86 20.54 10.76 -1.25
C ALA A 86 19.84 11.60 -0.16
N LEU A 87 19.02 12.57 -0.56
CA LEU A 87 18.19 13.34 0.38
C LEU A 87 17.21 12.46 1.15
N ALA A 88 16.54 11.54 0.47
CA ALA A 88 15.63 10.59 1.12
C ALA A 88 16.37 9.80 2.21
N LYS A 89 17.52 9.19 1.87
CA LYS A 89 18.35 8.45 2.83
C LYS A 89 18.75 9.33 4.02
N ILE A 90 19.21 10.56 3.77
CA ILE A 90 19.59 11.48 4.85
C ILE A 90 18.40 11.81 5.75
N TYR A 91 17.24 12.16 5.20
CA TYR A 91 16.06 12.50 5.99
C TYR A 91 15.52 11.32 6.80
N ILE A 92 15.61 10.10 6.27
CA ILE A 92 15.31 8.87 7.01
C ILE A 92 16.31 8.71 8.16
N ASP A 93 17.61 8.86 7.90
CA ASP A 93 18.67 8.73 8.89
C ASP A 93 18.65 9.81 9.99
N THR A 94 18.19 11.02 9.67
CA THR A 94 18.06 12.14 10.62
C THR A 94 16.68 12.22 11.26
N ASN A 95 15.73 11.36 10.86
CA ASN A 95 14.31 11.43 11.21
C ASN A 95 13.71 12.84 11.00
N ASN A 96 14.07 13.49 9.89
CA ASN A 96 13.59 14.84 9.56
C ASN A 96 12.39 14.78 8.62
N ASN A 97 11.20 14.57 9.19
CA ASN A 97 9.93 14.45 8.45
C ASN A 97 10.02 13.60 7.16
N PRO A 98 10.59 12.38 7.21
CA PRO A 98 10.84 11.59 6.01
C PRO A 98 9.55 11.23 5.28
N GLU A 99 8.45 10.98 5.99
CA GLU A 99 7.14 10.67 5.39
C GLU A 99 6.65 11.77 4.44
N LYS A 100 6.76 13.03 4.85
CA LYS A 100 6.36 14.18 4.03
C LYS A 100 7.19 14.24 2.76
N PHE A 101 8.51 14.06 2.89
CA PHE A 101 9.42 14.06 1.74
C PHE A 101 9.09 12.91 0.77
N LEU A 102 8.85 11.70 1.29
CA LEU A 102 8.52 10.54 0.46
C LEU A 102 7.19 10.71 -0.29
N ARG A 103 6.21 11.41 0.28
CA ARG A 103 4.92 11.68 -0.38
C ARG A 103 4.99 12.81 -1.41
N GLU A 104 5.69 13.90 -1.09
CA GLU A 104 5.71 15.10 -1.94
C GLU A 104 6.72 14.98 -3.10
N ASN A 105 7.81 14.23 -2.90
CA ASN A 105 8.89 14.16 -3.86
C ASN A 105 8.63 13.12 -4.97
N LYS A 106 8.72 13.55 -6.23
CA LYS A 106 8.41 12.75 -7.42
C LYS A 106 9.64 12.20 -8.16
N TRP A 107 10.85 12.43 -7.65
CA TRP A 107 12.07 12.20 -8.42
C TRP A 107 12.97 11.11 -7.84
N TYR A 108 12.78 10.70 -6.58
CA TYR A 108 13.52 9.57 -6.02
C TYR A 108 13.03 8.21 -6.58
N TYR A 109 13.91 7.22 -6.59
CA TYR A 109 13.61 5.83 -6.94
C TYR A 109 12.97 5.09 -5.75
N SER A 110 11.68 4.86 -5.84
CA SER A 110 10.88 4.18 -4.82
C SER A 110 11.41 2.81 -4.42
N ARG A 111 11.87 1.99 -5.36
CA ARG A 111 12.40 0.65 -5.05
C ARG A 111 13.66 0.71 -4.19
N LEU A 112 14.59 1.61 -4.54
CA LEU A 112 15.85 1.77 -3.83
C LEU A 112 15.63 2.29 -2.40
N ILE A 113 14.77 3.30 -2.26
CA ILE A 113 14.48 3.91 -0.96
C ILE A 113 13.61 3.00 -0.10
N GLY A 114 12.64 2.29 -0.68
CA GLY A 114 11.85 1.30 0.02
C GLY A 114 12.74 0.21 0.64
N HIS A 115 13.67 -0.35 -0.13
CA HIS A 115 14.61 -1.36 0.37
C HIS A 115 15.54 -0.82 1.46
N TYR A 116 15.92 0.47 1.36
CA TYR A 116 16.68 1.13 2.41
C TYR A 116 15.86 1.32 3.70
N CYS A 117 14.57 1.64 3.57
CA CYS A 117 13.65 1.80 4.69
C CYS A 117 13.30 0.47 5.38
N GLU A 118 13.28 -0.66 4.66
CA GLU A 118 12.92 -1.99 5.21
C GLU A 118 13.59 -2.33 6.54
N LYS A 119 14.88 -2.02 6.67
CA LYS A 119 15.68 -2.32 7.87
C LYS A 119 15.56 -1.28 8.98
N ARG A 120 15.06 -0.07 8.66
CA ARG A 120 15.05 1.08 9.57
C ARG A 120 13.64 1.38 10.06
N ASP A 121 12.71 1.55 9.12
CA ASP A 121 11.31 1.82 9.36
C ASP A 121 10.45 1.18 8.25
N PRO A 122 9.82 0.03 8.55
CA PRO A 122 8.92 -0.66 7.62
C PRO A 122 7.72 0.19 7.18
N HIS A 123 7.27 1.16 7.98
CA HIS A 123 6.17 2.06 7.60
C HIS A 123 6.60 3.04 6.51
N LEU A 124 7.81 3.61 6.63
CA LEU A 124 8.38 4.48 5.59
C LEU A 124 8.64 3.72 4.29
N ALA A 125 9.00 2.43 4.38
CA ALA A 125 9.15 1.56 3.22
C ALA A 125 7.82 1.43 2.45
N CYS A 126 6.71 1.21 3.17
CA CYS A 126 5.37 1.13 2.57
C CYS A 126 5.02 2.43 1.82
N VAL A 127 5.30 3.61 2.40
CA VAL A 127 5.03 4.90 1.75
C VAL A 127 5.86 5.08 0.47
N ALA A 128 7.13 4.69 0.50
CA ALA A 128 8.01 4.77 -0.67
C ALA A 128 7.53 3.84 -1.80
N TYR A 129 7.13 2.61 -1.47
CA TYR A 129 6.63 1.62 -2.43
C TYR A 129 5.24 1.96 -2.98
N GLU A 130 4.34 2.50 -2.14
CA GLU A 130 3.00 2.96 -2.54
C GLU A 130 3.12 4.00 -3.67
N ARG A 131 4.04 4.96 -3.53
CA ARG A 131 4.34 5.95 -4.57
C ARG A 131 4.89 5.31 -5.85
N GLY A 132 5.75 4.32 -5.70
CA GLY A 132 6.45 3.65 -6.79
C GLY A 132 5.64 2.57 -7.52
N GLN A 133 4.41 2.29 -7.06
CA GLN A 133 3.62 1.14 -7.52
C GLN A 133 4.42 -0.17 -7.46
N CYS A 134 5.27 -0.30 -6.44
CA CYS A 134 6.07 -1.51 -6.20
C CYS A 134 5.25 -2.45 -5.30
N ASP A 135 4.16 -3.00 -5.87
CA ASP A 135 3.14 -3.72 -5.11
C ASP A 135 3.70 -4.96 -4.41
N ARG A 136 4.55 -5.73 -5.11
CA ARG A 136 5.12 -6.98 -4.59
C ARG A 136 6.07 -6.75 -3.42
N GLU A 137 6.94 -5.75 -3.55
CA GLU A 137 7.87 -5.38 -2.49
C GLU A 137 7.11 -4.85 -1.27
N LEU A 138 6.08 -4.03 -1.47
CA LEU A 138 5.22 -3.57 -0.36
C LEU A 138 4.56 -4.74 0.37
N ILE A 139 3.99 -5.69 -0.36
CA ILE A 139 3.36 -6.89 0.21
C ILE A 139 4.38 -7.70 1.01
N ALA A 140 5.58 -7.93 0.48
CA ALA A 140 6.64 -8.66 1.17
C ALA A 140 7.03 -7.98 2.50
N VAL A 141 7.26 -6.67 2.47
CA VAL A 141 7.60 -5.89 3.68
C VAL A 141 6.48 -5.93 4.71
N CYS A 142 5.23 -5.82 4.26
CA CYS A 142 4.09 -5.92 5.14
C CYS A 142 3.97 -7.29 5.80
N ASN A 143 4.17 -8.36 5.04
CA ASN A 143 4.13 -9.72 5.55
C ASN A 143 5.26 -9.96 6.58
N ASP A 144 6.49 -9.55 6.25
CA ASP A 144 7.66 -9.75 7.12
C ASP A 144 7.56 -8.97 8.44
N ASN A 145 6.97 -7.77 8.41
CA ASN A 145 6.86 -6.89 9.58
C ASN A 145 5.46 -6.92 10.24
N SER A 146 4.59 -7.85 9.83
CA SER A 146 3.20 -7.95 10.32
C SER A 146 2.38 -6.66 10.18
N LEU A 147 2.64 -5.85 9.15
CA LEU A 147 1.93 -4.59 8.87
C LEU A 147 0.65 -4.80 8.07
N PHE A 148 -0.16 -5.79 8.47
CA PHE A 148 -1.39 -6.19 7.76
C PHE A 148 -2.43 -5.08 7.66
N LYS A 149 -2.45 -4.14 8.62
CA LYS A 149 -3.33 -2.96 8.58
C LYS A 149 -3.00 -2.04 7.40
N THR A 150 -1.72 -1.77 7.16
CA THR A 150 -1.26 -0.93 6.05
C THR A 150 -1.47 -1.66 4.73
N GLN A 151 -1.14 -2.95 4.69
CA GLN A 151 -1.36 -3.80 3.52
C GLN A 151 -2.83 -3.86 3.10
N ALA A 152 -3.74 -4.04 4.06
CA ALA A 152 -5.18 -4.07 3.81
C ALA A 152 -5.67 -2.76 3.18
N ARG A 153 -5.26 -1.61 3.74
CA ARG A 153 -5.60 -0.29 3.17
C ARG A 153 -5.07 -0.11 1.76
N TYR A 154 -3.84 -0.56 1.52
CA TYR A 154 -3.20 -0.46 0.21
C TYR A 154 -3.92 -1.29 -0.85
N LEU A 155 -4.21 -2.56 -0.56
CA LEU A 155 -4.90 -3.47 -1.49
C LEU A 155 -6.28 -2.96 -1.89
N VAL A 156 -7.04 -2.45 -0.93
CA VAL A 156 -8.36 -1.86 -1.17
C VAL A 156 -8.25 -0.66 -2.12
N ARG A 157 -7.31 0.27 -1.87
CA ARG A 157 -7.10 1.46 -2.72
C ARG A 157 -6.54 1.16 -4.10
N ARG A 158 -5.70 0.12 -4.26
CA ARG A 158 -5.09 -0.23 -5.55
C ARG A 158 -6.10 -0.84 -6.52
N ARG A 159 -7.17 -1.46 -6.01
CA ARG A 159 -8.25 -2.08 -6.80
C ARG A 159 -7.74 -3.11 -7.82
N ASP A 160 -6.58 -3.71 -7.58
CA ASP A 160 -5.95 -4.64 -8.52
C ASP A 160 -6.31 -6.09 -8.18
N GLN A 161 -7.00 -6.76 -9.10
CA GLN A 161 -7.47 -8.12 -8.90
C GLN A 161 -6.33 -9.15 -8.90
N ASP A 162 -5.24 -8.90 -9.64
CA ASP A 162 -4.10 -9.82 -9.69
C ASP A 162 -3.37 -9.84 -8.35
N LEU A 163 -3.24 -8.68 -7.69
CA LEU A 163 -2.67 -8.58 -6.34
C LEU A 163 -3.55 -9.29 -5.31
N TRP A 164 -4.87 -9.16 -5.41
CA TRP A 164 -5.79 -9.88 -4.54
C TRP A 164 -5.64 -11.39 -4.70
N LEU A 165 -5.47 -11.90 -5.92
CA LEU A 165 -5.24 -13.33 -6.16
C LEU A 165 -3.92 -13.82 -5.55
N GLU A 166 -2.84 -13.06 -5.72
CA GLU A 166 -1.53 -13.40 -5.15
C GLU A 166 -1.59 -13.45 -3.62
N VAL A 167 -2.25 -12.46 -3.01
CA VAL A 167 -2.29 -12.32 -1.56
C VAL A 167 -3.29 -13.27 -0.90
N LEU A 168 -4.42 -13.57 -1.56
CA LEU A 168 -5.42 -14.54 -1.10
C LEU A 168 -5.11 -15.99 -1.51
N ALA A 169 -3.95 -16.23 -2.12
CA ALA A 169 -3.48 -17.58 -2.45
C ALA A 169 -3.39 -18.46 -1.20
N GLU A 170 -3.76 -19.73 -1.32
CA GLU A 170 -3.69 -20.70 -0.21
C GLU A 170 -2.25 -20.95 0.27
N SER A 171 -1.26 -20.69 -0.59
CA SER A 171 0.16 -20.76 -0.25
C SER A 171 0.60 -19.68 0.73
N ASN A 172 -0.19 -18.61 0.92
CA ASN A 172 0.17 -17.50 1.78
C ASN A 172 -0.21 -17.78 3.25
N PRO A 173 0.76 -17.96 4.17
CA PRO A 173 0.48 -18.22 5.58
C PRO A 173 -0.19 -17.04 6.29
N PHE A 174 -0.03 -15.82 5.76
CA PHE A 174 -0.55 -14.59 6.34
C PHE A 174 -1.95 -14.22 5.84
N LYS A 175 -2.52 -15.00 4.91
CA LYS A 175 -3.84 -14.79 4.31
C LYS A 175 -4.92 -14.46 5.36
N ARG A 176 -5.00 -15.26 6.42
CA ARG A 176 -6.04 -15.10 7.46
C ARG A 176 -5.87 -13.82 8.27
N GLN A 177 -4.63 -13.44 8.60
CA GLN A 177 -4.35 -12.20 9.34
C GLN A 177 -4.68 -10.98 8.50
N LEU A 178 -4.37 -11.02 7.21
CA LEU A 178 -4.74 -9.95 6.30
C LEU A 178 -6.25 -9.82 6.16
N ILE A 179 -6.98 -10.93 5.91
CA ILE A 179 -8.44 -10.89 5.76
C ILE A 179 -9.08 -10.27 7.01
N ASP A 180 -8.64 -10.68 8.20
CA ASP A 180 -9.12 -10.11 9.46
C ASP A 180 -8.88 -8.60 9.52
N GLN A 181 -7.72 -8.10 9.10
CA GLN A 181 -7.45 -6.66 9.05
C GLN A 181 -8.24 -5.93 7.96
N VAL A 182 -8.48 -6.54 6.80
CA VAL A 182 -9.32 -5.99 5.74
C VAL A 182 -10.73 -5.76 6.26
N VAL A 183 -11.34 -6.79 6.84
CA VAL A 183 -12.69 -6.73 7.44
C VAL A 183 -12.73 -5.76 8.63
N LYS A 184 -11.67 -5.72 9.46
CA LYS A 184 -11.67 -4.88 10.67
C LYS A 184 -11.40 -3.40 10.42
N THR A 185 -10.51 -3.06 9.51
CA THR A 185 -9.94 -1.71 9.42
C THR A 185 -10.11 -1.05 8.06
N ALA A 186 -9.72 -1.72 6.97
CA ALA A 186 -9.68 -1.08 5.66
C ALA A 186 -11.08 -0.70 5.16
N ILE A 187 -12.08 -1.51 5.45
CA ILE A 187 -13.46 -1.28 5.02
C ILE A 187 -14.18 -0.20 5.83
N VAL A 188 -13.89 -0.07 7.14
CA VAL A 188 -14.46 1.02 7.96
C VAL A 188 -13.93 2.38 7.51
N GLU A 189 -12.68 2.41 7.04
CA GLU A 189 -12.03 3.65 6.59
C GLU A 189 -12.37 4.01 5.13
N THR A 190 -12.93 3.08 4.36
CA THR A 190 -13.19 3.27 2.94
C THR A 190 -14.67 3.53 2.70
N CYS A 191 -14.99 4.74 2.22
CA CYS A 191 -16.36 5.14 1.90
C CYS A 191 -16.72 4.95 0.41
N ASP A 192 -15.81 4.40 -0.40
CA ASP A 192 -15.99 4.28 -1.85
C ASP A 192 -16.69 2.95 -2.22
N PRO A 193 -17.82 2.99 -2.96
CA PRO A 193 -18.53 1.79 -3.41
C PRO A 193 -17.69 0.86 -4.29
N GLU A 194 -16.75 1.41 -5.04
CA GLU A 194 -15.96 0.66 -6.00
C GLU A 194 -14.87 -0.17 -5.31
N ASP A 195 -14.24 0.39 -4.27
CA ASP A 195 -13.27 -0.30 -3.42
C ASP A 195 -13.88 -1.55 -2.76
N ILE A 196 -15.10 -1.40 -2.24
CA ILE A 196 -15.88 -2.50 -1.67
C ILE A 196 -16.20 -3.54 -2.75
N SER A 197 -16.69 -3.10 -3.91
CA SER A 197 -17.09 -3.99 -5.00
C SER A 197 -15.92 -4.85 -5.51
N VAL A 198 -14.73 -4.28 -5.64
CA VAL A 198 -13.52 -5.02 -6.05
C VAL A 198 -13.10 -6.00 -4.96
N THR A 199 -13.12 -5.59 -3.70
CA THR A 199 -12.80 -6.47 -2.57
C THR A 199 -13.76 -7.65 -2.48
N VAL A 200 -15.06 -7.42 -2.64
CA VAL A 200 -16.09 -8.48 -2.68
C VAL A 200 -15.84 -9.47 -3.82
N LYS A 201 -15.57 -8.97 -5.03
CA LYS A 201 -15.25 -9.82 -6.19
C LYS A 201 -13.98 -10.67 -5.95
N ALA A 202 -12.97 -10.09 -5.32
CA ALA A 202 -11.75 -10.81 -4.96
C ALA A 202 -12.04 -11.97 -3.98
N PHE A 203 -12.82 -11.72 -2.93
CA PHE A 203 -13.20 -12.75 -1.96
C PHE A 203 -14.07 -13.84 -2.57
N MET A 204 -15.01 -13.48 -3.46
CA MET A 204 -15.80 -14.45 -4.23
C MET A 204 -14.93 -15.33 -5.12
N SER A 205 -13.91 -14.74 -5.77
CA SER A 205 -13.00 -15.47 -6.67
C SER A 205 -12.03 -16.37 -5.90
N ALA A 206 -11.69 -15.99 -4.66
CA ALA A 206 -10.83 -16.74 -3.75
C ALA A 206 -11.59 -17.82 -2.94
N ASP A 207 -12.88 -18.04 -3.22
CA ASP A 207 -13.75 -19.00 -2.54
C ASP A 207 -13.80 -18.84 -1.01
N LEU A 208 -13.94 -17.59 -0.55
CA LEU A 208 -14.01 -17.21 0.88
C LEU A 208 -15.40 -16.66 1.25
N PRO A 209 -16.46 -17.50 1.23
CA PRO A 209 -17.81 -16.99 1.39
C PRO A 209 -18.16 -16.62 2.84
N ASN A 210 -17.54 -17.25 3.85
CA ASN A 210 -17.81 -16.93 5.26
C ASN A 210 -17.26 -15.55 5.63
N GLU A 211 -16.03 -15.28 5.21
CA GLU A 211 -15.35 -14.00 5.40
C GLU A 211 -16.04 -12.88 4.60
N LEU A 212 -16.57 -13.21 3.42
CA LEU A 212 -17.38 -12.29 2.63
C LEU A 212 -18.70 -11.92 3.33
N ILE A 213 -19.37 -12.88 3.97
CA ILE A 213 -20.58 -12.61 4.77
C ILE A 213 -20.26 -11.66 5.91
N GLU A 214 -19.21 -11.93 6.68
CA GLU A 214 -18.79 -11.07 7.80
C GLU A 214 -18.43 -9.66 7.33
N LEU A 215 -17.72 -9.55 6.20
CA LEU A 215 -17.39 -8.27 5.56
C LEU A 215 -18.65 -7.48 5.20
N LEU A 216 -19.61 -8.12 4.54
CA LEU A 216 -20.85 -7.48 4.09
C LEU A 216 -21.75 -7.08 5.27
N GLU A 217 -21.91 -7.93 6.29
CA GLU A 217 -22.65 -7.60 7.51
C GLU A 217 -22.11 -6.34 8.17
N LYS A 218 -20.78 -6.25 8.26
CA LYS A 218 -20.12 -5.11 8.89
C LYS A 218 -20.26 -3.82 8.08
N ILE A 219 -20.15 -3.90 6.75
CA ILE A 219 -20.39 -2.74 5.87
C ILE A 219 -21.80 -2.21 6.05
N MET A 220 -22.79 -3.09 6.12
CA MET A 220 -24.20 -2.72 6.26
C MET A 220 -24.51 -2.11 7.63
N LEU A 221 -23.78 -2.52 8.67
CA LEU A 221 -23.93 -1.97 10.03
C LEU A 221 -23.27 -0.59 10.17
N GLU A 222 -22.06 -0.41 9.63
CA GLU A 222 -21.26 0.81 9.82
C GLU A 222 -21.66 1.94 8.85
N ASN A 223 -22.13 1.60 7.64
CA ASN A 223 -22.40 2.57 6.59
C ASN A 223 -23.86 2.53 6.09
N PRO A 224 -24.72 3.49 6.49
CA PRO A 224 -26.11 3.52 6.08
C PRO A 224 -26.29 3.72 4.57
N ALA A 225 -25.36 4.43 3.90
CA ALA A 225 -25.35 4.55 2.44
C ALA A 225 -25.23 3.19 1.74
N PHE A 226 -24.44 2.27 2.31
CA PHE A 226 -24.26 0.91 1.81
C PHE A 226 -25.38 -0.05 2.21
N SER A 227 -26.02 0.19 3.36
CA SER A 227 -27.25 -0.53 3.71
C SER A 227 -28.31 -0.38 2.61
N ASP A 228 -28.46 0.79 1.98
CA ASP A 228 -29.50 0.98 0.96
C ASP A 228 -29.13 0.48 -0.44
N HIS A 229 -27.89 0.03 -0.66
CA HIS A 229 -27.44 -0.48 -1.95
C HIS A 229 -27.97 -1.90 -2.23
N LYS A 230 -28.97 -1.98 -3.13
CA LYS A 230 -29.61 -3.21 -3.62
C LYS A 230 -28.61 -4.31 -4.02
N ASN A 231 -27.56 -3.95 -4.75
CA ASN A 231 -26.56 -4.92 -5.24
C ASN A 231 -25.79 -5.61 -4.11
N LEU A 232 -25.44 -4.89 -3.03
CA LEU A 232 -24.73 -5.46 -1.89
C LEU A 232 -25.64 -6.39 -1.09
N LYS A 233 -26.92 -6.02 -0.91
CA LYS A 233 -27.93 -6.88 -0.30
C LYS A 233 -28.14 -8.17 -1.10
N ASN A 234 -28.26 -8.05 -2.43
CA ASN A 234 -28.34 -9.22 -3.32
C ASN A 234 -27.11 -10.12 -3.13
N LEU A 235 -25.91 -9.55 -3.14
CA LEU A 235 -24.67 -10.31 -2.97
C LEU A 235 -24.58 -11.00 -1.60
N LEU A 236 -25.00 -10.34 -0.51
CA LEU A 236 -25.01 -10.95 0.83
C LEU A 236 -25.93 -12.17 0.86
N ILE A 237 -27.16 -12.04 0.36
CA ILE A 237 -28.12 -13.15 0.35
C ILE A 237 -27.64 -14.29 -0.55
N LEU A 238 -27.12 -13.98 -1.75
CA LEU A 238 -26.61 -14.99 -2.68
C LEU A 238 -25.39 -15.73 -2.12
N THR A 239 -24.52 -15.03 -1.40
CA THR A 239 -23.35 -15.64 -0.74
C THR A 239 -23.80 -16.52 0.42
N ALA A 240 -24.76 -16.06 1.23
CA ALA A 240 -25.36 -16.84 2.30
C ALA A 240 -26.05 -18.12 1.79
N ILE A 241 -26.80 -18.05 0.67
CA ILE A 241 -27.42 -19.24 0.05
C ILE A 241 -26.38 -20.32 -0.28
N LYS A 242 -25.21 -19.91 -0.76
CA LYS A 242 -24.14 -20.84 -1.14
C LYS A 242 -23.38 -21.42 0.05
N ALA A 243 -23.15 -20.63 1.11
CA ALA A 243 -22.22 -21.01 2.17
C ALA A 243 -22.84 -21.19 3.56
N ASP A 244 -23.89 -20.45 3.90
CA ASP A 244 -24.54 -20.52 5.22
C ASP A 244 -26.06 -20.37 5.08
N ARG A 245 -26.70 -21.49 4.71
CA ARG A 245 -28.15 -21.60 4.50
C ARG A 245 -28.97 -21.20 5.73
N GLY A 246 -28.43 -21.42 6.94
CA GLY A 246 -29.14 -21.14 8.20
C GLY A 246 -29.38 -19.65 8.46
N ARG A 247 -28.58 -18.76 7.87
CA ARG A 247 -28.72 -17.30 8.06
C ARG A 247 -29.58 -16.62 6.99
N VAL A 248 -29.84 -17.31 5.88
CA VAL A 248 -30.56 -16.76 4.72
C VAL A 248 -31.93 -16.21 5.11
N LEU A 249 -32.70 -16.97 5.90
CA LEU A 249 -34.01 -16.55 6.39
C LEU A 249 -33.93 -15.26 7.23
N GLY A 250 -32.95 -15.18 8.12
CA GLY A 250 -32.72 -13.98 8.94
C GLY A 250 -32.35 -12.75 8.12
N TYR A 251 -31.61 -12.91 7.02
CA TYR A 251 -31.32 -11.83 6.09
C TYR A 251 -32.56 -11.42 5.29
N ILE A 252 -33.36 -12.37 4.80
CA ILE A 252 -34.60 -12.11 4.05
C ILE A 252 -35.60 -11.30 4.87
N GLU A 253 -35.72 -11.61 6.17
CA GLU A 253 -36.62 -10.91 7.08
C GLU A 253 -36.13 -9.48 7.40
N ARG A 254 -34.83 -9.32 7.68
CA ARG A 254 -34.25 -8.04 8.12
C ARG A 254 -33.96 -7.06 6.97
N LEU A 255 -33.61 -7.57 5.80
CA LEU A 255 -33.24 -6.73 4.66
C LEU A 255 -34.48 -6.39 3.84
N ASP A 256 -34.58 -5.13 3.44
CA ASP A 256 -35.56 -4.63 2.48
C ASP A 256 -34.82 -4.06 1.26
N ASN A 257 -35.49 -3.92 0.11
CA ASN A 257 -34.88 -3.39 -1.14
C ASN A 257 -33.79 -4.29 -1.77
N TYR A 258 -34.14 -5.55 -2.06
CA TYR A 258 -33.33 -6.50 -2.86
C TYR A 258 -34.16 -7.07 -4.03
N ASP A 259 -33.52 -7.78 -4.97
CA ASP A 259 -34.21 -8.43 -6.10
C ASP A 259 -34.94 -9.72 -5.68
N GLY A 260 -36.11 -9.56 -5.05
CA GLY A 260 -36.93 -10.67 -4.58
C GLY A 260 -37.15 -11.78 -5.61
N PRO A 261 -37.65 -11.49 -6.83
CA PRO A 261 -37.94 -12.52 -7.83
C PRO A 261 -36.73 -13.34 -8.29
N ASP A 262 -35.56 -12.71 -8.42
CA ASP A 262 -34.36 -13.40 -8.91
C ASP A 262 -33.64 -14.15 -7.80
N ILE A 263 -33.58 -13.59 -6.59
CA ILE A 263 -33.06 -14.29 -5.42
C ILE A 263 -33.92 -15.52 -5.11
N ALA A 264 -35.25 -15.42 -5.21
CA ALA A 264 -36.14 -16.54 -4.95
C ALA A 264 -35.95 -17.69 -5.96
N LYS A 265 -35.72 -17.40 -7.25
CA LYS A 265 -35.35 -18.43 -8.26
C LYS A 265 -34.05 -19.13 -7.91
N ILE A 266 -33.05 -18.37 -7.42
CA ILE A 266 -31.76 -18.93 -7.02
C ILE A 266 -31.89 -19.77 -5.75
N ALA A 267 -32.71 -19.34 -4.78
CA ALA A 267 -33.04 -20.11 -3.58
C ALA A 267 -33.73 -21.45 -3.93
N ILE A 268 -34.73 -21.43 -4.83
CA ILE A 268 -35.38 -22.66 -5.34
C ILE A 268 -34.36 -23.60 -5.99
N SER A 269 -33.43 -23.06 -6.78
CA SER A 269 -32.39 -23.86 -7.46
C SER A 269 -31.37 -24.47 -6.47
N ASN A 270 -31.35 -24.03 -5.21
CA ASN A 270 -30.48 -24.54 -4.14
C ASN A 270 -31.24 -25.31 -3.06
N ASP A 271 -32.48 -25.75 -3.34
CA ASP A 271 -33.37 -26.48 -2.45
C ASP A 271 -33.84 -25.70 -1.19
N LEU A 272 -33.78 -24.36 -1.24
CA LEU A 272 -34.21 -23.46 -0.17
C LEU A 272 -35.65 -22.96 -0.40
N TYR A 273 -36.60 -23.88 -0.28
CA TYR A 273 -38.01 -23.63 -0.61
C TYR A 273 -38.73 -22.78 0.43
N GLU A 274 -38.38 -22.89 1.72
CA GLU A 274 -38.97 -22.09 2.80
C GLU A 274 -38.55 -20.62 2.69
N GLU A 275 -37.27 -20.38 2.40
CA GLU A 275 -36.69 -19.07 2.19
C GLU A 275 -37.26 -18.42 0.92
N ALA A 276 -37.37 -19.19 -0.17
CA ALA A 276 -38.01 -18.72 -1.40
C ALA A 276 -39.48 -18.33 -1.16
N PHE A 277 -40.22 -19.12 -0.37
CA PHE A 277 -41.60 -18.79 0.00
C PHE A 277 -41.67 -17.51 0.85
N ALA A 278 -40.77 -17.33 1.82
CA ALA A 278 -40.69 -16.13 2.63
C ALA A 278 -40.41 -14.87 1.78
N ILE A 279 -39.54 -14.98 0.77
CA ILE A 279 -39.29 -13.89 -0.20
C ILE A 279 -40.56 -13.58 -0.99
N TYR A 280 -41.21 -14.56 -1.61
CA TYR A 280 -42.41 -14.29 -2.42
C TYR A 280 -43.55 -13.72 -1.59
N LYS A 281 -43.70 -14.15 -0.34
CA LYS A 281 -44.66 -13.59 0.61
C LYS A 281 -44.34 -12.14 0.95
N LYS A 282 -43.05 -11.77 1.06
CA LYS A 282 -42.61 -10.41 1.36
C LYS A 282 -42.78 -9.45 0.18
N PHE A 283 -42.74 -9.95 -1.05
CA PHE A 283 -42.92 -9.18 -2.29
C PHE A 283 -44.36 -9.22 -2.87
N ASP A 284 -45.33 -9.73 -2.12
CA ASP A 284 -46.75 -9.87 -2.53
C ASP A 284 -47.00 -10.69 -3.83
N ASP A 285 -46.01 -11.46 -4.30
CA ASP A 285 -46.17 -12.36 -5.46
C ASP A 285 -46.76 -13.70 -4.99
N ASN A 286 -48.04 -13.63 -4.64
CA ASN A 286 -48.82 -14.77 -4.15
C ASN A 286 -48.91 -15.91 -5.18
N THR A 287 -48.85 -15.61 -6.48
CA THR A 287 -48.88 -16.62 -7.55
C THR A 287 -47.63 -17.49 -7.56
N SER A 288 -46.46 -16.89 -7.40
CA SER A 288 -45.18 -17.61 -7.33
C SER A 288 -45.03 -18.33 -5.99
N ALA A 289 -45.49 -17.73 -4.89
CA ALA A 289 -45.53 -18.38 -3.57
C ALA A 289 -46.36 -19.68 -3.57
N ILE A 290 -47.53 -19.66 -4.23
CA ILE A 290 -48.39 -20.85 -4.36
C ILE A 290 -47.72 -21.93 -5.23
N LYS A 291 -47.01 -21.56 -6.30
CA LYS A 291 -46.27 -22.52 -7.13
C LYS A 291 -45.13 -23.21 -6.38
N VAL A 292 -44.38 -22.47 -5.56
CA VAL A 292 -43.33 -23.05 -4.71
C VAL A 292 -43.92 -24.06 -3.73
N ARG A 293 -45.05 -23.71 -3.12
CA ARG A 293 -45.76 -24.57 -2.15
C ARG A 293 -46.54 -25.74 -2.77
N LEU A 294 -46.72 -25.76 -4.09
CA LEU A 294 -47.30 -26.88 -4.84
C LEU A 294 -46.23 -27.79 -5.46
N SER A 295 -44.99 -27.32 -5.55
CA SER A 295 -43.84 -28.08 -6.08
C SER A 295 -43.12 -28.88 -4.99
N PHE A 296 -43.58 -28.76 -3.75
CA PHE A 296 -43.21 -29.50 -2.54
C PHE A 296 -44.50 -29.89 -1.80
#